data_AF-A0A7Z9XF44-F1
#
_entry.id   AF-A0A7Z9XF44-F1
#
_cell.length_a   1.000
_cell.length_b   1.000
_cell.length_c   1.000
_cell.angle_alpha   90.00
_cell.angle_beta   90.00
_cell.angle_gamma   90.00
#
_symmetry.space_group_name_H-M   'P 1'
#
loop_
_entity.id
_entity.type
_entity.pdbx_description
1 polymer ?
#
loop_
_entity_poly.entity_id
_entity_poly.type
_entity_poly.pdbx_seq_one_letter_code
_entity_poly.pdbx_strand_id
1 'polypeptide(L)'
;MSTKTKVVETILNRFVEQGLFDSPESALRELAQDYIVKQINRYQKIISDLERKYGLSYDQFTQYLAKRAASLQDPDLPPERLRILGQEVMREEEDALEWKIARDMLANWLGMKAEAEK
;
A
#
# COMPACT_ATOMS: atom_id res chain seq x y z
N MET A 1 -32.18 -8.41 8.14
CA MET A 1 -30.94 -8.59 7.36
C MET A 1 -30.89 -7.60 6.22
N SER A 2 -29.73 -6.97 6.00
CA SER A 2 -29.51 -6.06 4.87
C SER A 2 -29.42 -6.83 3.56
N THR A 3 -29.84 -6.23 2.45
CA THR A 3 -29.73 -6.82 1.09
C THR A 3 -28.31 -7.29 0.78
N LYS A 4 -27.28 -6.60 1.30
CA LYS A 4 -25.87 -6.97 1.13
C LYS A 4 -25.53 -8.33 1.76
N THR A 5 -26.07 -8.63 2.94
CA THR A 5 -25.84 -9.89 3.65
C THR A 5 -26.40 -11.08 2.86
N LYS A 6 -27.58 -10.92 2.26
CA LYS A 6 -28.20 -11.97 1.42
C LYS A 6 -27.37 -12.30 0.19
N VAL A 7 -26.73 -11.31 -0.43
CA VAL A 7 -25.88 -11.52 -1.61
C VAL A 7 -24.64 -12.33 -1.24
N VAL A 8 -23.97 -12.00 -0.13
CA VAL A 8 -22.79 -12.75 0.34
C VAL A 8 -23.14 -14.20 0.65
N GLU A 9 -24.21 -14.43 1.40
CA GLU A 9 -24.68 -15.79 1.71
C GLU A 9 -25.01 -16.59 0.44
N THR A 10 -25.67 -15.96 -0.53
CA THR A 10 -26.00 -16.62 -1.82
C THR A 10 -24.74 -17.03 -2.57
N ILE A 11 -23.71 -16.20 -2.59
CA ILE A 11 -22.44 -16.50 -3.26
C ILE A 11 -21.71 -17.65 -2.54
N LEU A 12 -21.60 -17.57 -1.21
CA LEU A 12 -20.91 -18.60 -0.42
C LEU A 12 -21.60 -19.96 -0.52
N ASN A 13 -22.94 -19.98 -0.46
CA ASN A 13 -23.71 -21.21 -0.62
C ASN A 13 -23.49 -21.84 -2.00
N ARG A 14 -23.39 -21.03 -3.07
CA ARG A 14 -23.06 -21.56 -4.40
C ARG A 14 -21.68 -22.21 -4.43
N PHE A 15 -20.69 -21.68 -3.72
CA PHE A 15 -19.38 -22.33 -3.70
C PHE A 15 -19.42 -23.70 -3.01
N VAL A 16 -20.22 -23.84 -1.95
CA VAL A 16 -20.43 -25.13 -1.26
C VAL A 16 -21.22 -26.10 -2.15
N GLU A 17 -22.29 -25.64 -2.80
CA GLU A 17 -23.09 -26.45 -3.74
C GLU A 17 -22.26 -26.98 -4.92
N GLN A 18 -21.23 -26.25 -5.34
CA GLN A 18 -20.29 -26.67 -6.38
C GLN A 18 -19.12 -27.52 -5.85
N GLY A 19 -19.09 -27.82 -4.55
CA GLY A 19 -18.03 -28.60 -3.92
C GLY A 19 -16.66 -27.91 -3.87
N LEU A 20 -16.63 -26.57 -3.96
CA LEU A 20 -15.39 -25.79 -3.88
C LEU A 20 -14.91 -25.58 -2.44
N PHE A 21 -15.84 -25.60 -1.48
CA PHE A 21 -15.55 -25.47 -0.04
C PHE A 21 -16.52 -26.33 0.77
N ASP A 22 -16.09 -26.74 1.96
CA ASP A 22 -16.86 -27.58 2.87
C ASP A 22 -18.05 -26.84 3.52
N SER A 23 -17.91 -25.53 3.77
CA SER A 23 -18.98 -24.70 4.34
C SER A 23 -18.88 -23.23 3.93
N PRO A 24 -19.95 -22.43 4.09
CA PRO A 24 -19.89 -20.99 3.85
C PRO A 24 -18.83 -20.29 4.72
N GLU A 25 -18.64 -20.75 5.95
CA GLU A 25 -17.64 -20.23 6.87
C GLU A 25 -16.21 -20.54 6.42
N SER A 26 -15.95 -21.76 5.93
CA SER A 26 -14.62 -22.11 5.39
C SER A 26 -14.32 -21.30 4.13
N ALA A 27 -15.29 -21.18 3.22
CA ALA A 27 -15.19 -20.33 2.04
C ALA A 27 -14.87 -18.88 2.40
N LEU A 28 -15.60 -18.30 3.35
CA LEU A 28 -15.37 -16.92 3.78
C LEU A 28 -13.98 -16.74 4.40
N ARG A 29 -13.53 -17.68 5.24
CA ARG A 29 -12.21 -17.64 5.87
C ARG A 29 -11.10 -17.68 4.84
N GLU A 30 -11.14 -18.63 3.91
CA GLU A 30 -10.12 -18.80 2.87
C GLU A 30 -10.06 -17.59 1.93
N LEU A 31 -11.23 -17.06 1.51
CA LEU A 31 -11.29 -15.87 0.68
C LEU A 31 -10.74 -14.63 1.39
N ALA A 32 -11.04 -14.48 2.68
CA ALA A 32 -10.48 -13.38 3.47
C ALA A 32 -8.96 -13.50 3.61
N GLN A 33 -8.44 -14.70 3.87
CA GLN A 33 -6.99 -14.95 3.96
C GLN A 33 -6.28 -14.66 2.64
N ASP A 34 -6.81 -15.16 1.53
CA ASP A 34 -6.28 -14.88 0.19
C ASP A 34 -6.27 -13.37 -0.11
N TYR A 35 -7.35 -12.66 0.24
CA TYR A 35 -7.41 -11.21 0.07
C TYR A 35 -6.36 -10.46 0.92
N ILE A 36 -6.18 -10.86 2.18
CA ILE A 36 -5.15 -10.28 3.07
C ILE A 36 -3.76 -10.46 2.45
N VAL A 37 -3.43 -11.67 2.00
CA VAL A 37 -2.14 -11.95 1.35
C VAL A 37 -1.95 -11.12 0.09
N LYS A 38 -2.99 -10.98 -0.75
CA LYS A 38 -2.95 -10.11 -1.94
C LYS A 38 -2.65 -8.66 -1.59
N GLN A 39 -3.25 -8.11 -0.53
CA GLN A 39 -2.96 -6.73 -0.11
C GLN A 39 -1.54 -6.59 0.43
N ILE A 40 -1.06 -7.53 1.23
CA ILE A 40 0.33 -7.56 1.71
C ILE A 40 1.30 -7.51 0.53
N ASN A 41 1.14 -8.41 -0.44
CA ASN A 41 2.00 -8.48 -1.62
C ASN A 41 1.95 -7.20 -2.45
N ARG A 42 0.76 -6.58 -2.60
CA ARG A 42 0.60 -5.30 -3.28
C ARG A 42 1.45 -4.20 -2.64
N TYR A 43 1.35 -4.01 -1.33
CA TYR A 43 2.06 -2.93 -0.65
C TYR A 43 3.56 -3.19 -0.53
N GLN A 44 3.97 -4.45 -0.34
CA GLN A 44 5.38 -4.84 -0.44
C GLN A 44 5.96 -4.51 -1.83
N LYS A 45 5.20 -4.75 -2.90
CA LYS A 45 5.63 -4.40 -4.26
C LYS A 45 5.79 -2.90 -4.44
N ILE A 46 4.83 -2.09 -3.99
CA ILE A 46 4.91 -0.61 -4.05
C ILE A 46 6.17 -0.12 -3.32
N ILE A 47 6.39 -0.60 -2.10
CA ILE A 47 7.59 -0.28 -1.30
C ILE A 47 8.86 -0.66 -2.06
N SER A 48 8.95 -1.89 -2.58
CA SER A 48 10.14 -2.36 -3.30
C SER A 48 10.39 -1.60 -4.60
N ASP A 49 9.35 -1.22 -5.33
CA ASP A 49 9.50 -0.46 -6.57
C ASP A 49 9.97 0.97 -6.28
N LEU A 50 9.54 1.59 -5.18
CA LEU A 50 10.03 2.90 -4.73
C LEU A 50 11.47 2.82 -4.19
N GLU A 51 11.81 1.78 -3.41
CA GLU A 51 13.19 1.49 -2.96
C GLU A 51 14.13 1.35 -4.17
N ARG A 52 13.67 0.65 -5.21
CA ARG A 52 14.44 0.47 -6.45
C ARG A 52 14.56 1.77 -7.25
N LYS A 53 13.48 2.57 -7.33
CA LYS A 53 13.46 3.86 -8.05
C LYS A 53 14.51 4.83 -7.50
N TYR A 54 14.65 4.88 -6.18
CA TYR A 54 15.53 5.83 -5.49
C TYR A 54 16.87 5.23 -5.04
N GLY A 55 16.99 3.92 -4.95
CA GLY A 55 18.16 3.24 -4.40
C GLY A 55 18.36 3.50 -2.90
N LEU A 56 17.28 3.83 -2.19
CA LEU A 56 17.29 4.25 -0.78
C LEU A 56 16.20 3.50 -0.02
N SER A 57 16.39 3.30 1.28
CA SER A 57 15.29 2.96 2.17
C SER A 57 14.38 4.17 2.39
N TYR A 58 13.16 3.96 2.89
CA TYR A 58 12.23 5.05 3.20
C TYR A 58 12.84 6.11 4.15
N ASP A 59 13.53 5.69 5.20
CA ASP A 59 14.13 6.61 6.18
C ASP A 59 15.29 7.39 5.57
N GLN A 60 16.06 6.78 4.66
CA GLN A 60 17.10 7.48 3.91
C GLN A 60 16.49 8.46 2.89
N PHE A 61 15.42 8.05 2.21
CA PHE A 61 14.71 8.86 1.23
C PHE A 61 14.09 10.11 1.87
N THR A 62 13.45 9.98 3.03
CA THR A 62 12.88 11.14 3.76
C THR A 62 13.95 12.15 4.18
N GLN A 63 15.12 11.69 4.63
CA GLN A 63 16.26 12.57 4.93
C GLN A 63 16.82 13.26 3.68
N TYR A 64 16.90 12.51 2.58
CA TYR A 64 17.31 13.03 1.28
C TYR A 64 16.33 14.11 0.79
N LEU A 65 15.03 13.85 0.86
CA LEU A 65 13.98 14.77 0.44
C LEU A 65 13.99 16.05 1.27
N ALA A 66 14.18 15.94 2.59
CA ALA A 66 14.30 17.10 3.47
C ALA A 66 15.49 18.01 3.08
N LYS A 67 16.65 17.42 2.75
CA LYS A 67 17.81 18.18 2.26
C LYS A 67 17.53 18.83 0.91
N ARG A 68 16.88 18.10 0.00
CA ARG A 68 16.57 18.58 -1.34
C ARG A 68 15.53 19.70 -1.34
N ALA A 69 14.52 19.61 -0.48
CA ALA A 69 13.57 20.68 -0.24
C ALA A 69 14.24 21.93 0.36
N ALA A 70 15.21 21.77 1.26
CA ALA A 70 15.97 22.90 1.81
C ALA A 70 16.76 23.66 0.72
N SER A 71 17.23 22.96 -0.33
CA SER A 71 17.91 23.60 -1.48
C SER A 71 17.01 24.56 -2.27
N LEU A 72 15.68 24.49 -2.13
CA LEU A 72 14.77 25.47 -2.74
C LEU A 72 14.93 26.88 -2.14
N GLN A 73 15.59 27.01 -0.98
CA GLN A 73 15.84 28.29 -0.32
C GLN A 73 17.20 28.90 -0.71
N ASP A 74 17.96 28.27 -1.61
CA ASP A 74 19.25 28.78 -2.05
C ASP A 74 19.07 30.06 -2.88
N PRO A 75 19.56 31.23 -2.39
CA PRO A 75 19.40 32.51 -3.07
C PRO A 75 20.23 32.61 -4.36
N ASP A 76 21.23 31.75 -4.54
CA ASP A 76 22.14 31.78 -5.69
C ASP A 76 21.63 30.93 -6.87
N LEU A 77 20.50 30.21 -6.69
CA LEU A 77 19.89 29.40 -7.76
C LEU A 77 19.23 30.28 -8.83
N PRO A 78 19.57 30.09 -10.13
CA PRO A 78 18.86 30.75 -11.21
C PRO A 78 17.36 30.39 -11.23
N PRO A 79 16.44 31.32 -11.57
CA PRO A 79 14.99 31.07 -11.51
C PRO A 79 14.51 29.82 -12.26
N GLU A 80 15.09 29.54 -13.43
CA GLU A 80 14.73 28.35 -14.20
C GLU A 80 15.18 27.05 -13.51
N ARG A 81 16.35 27.05 -12.86
CA ARG A 81 16.82 25.91 -12.06
C ARG A 81 15.96 25.71 -10.83
N LEU A 82 15.57 26.79 -10.17
CA LEU A 82 14.65 26.75 -9.03
C LEU A 82 13.29 26.14 -9.43
N ARG A 83 12.76 26.52 -10.59
CA ARG A 83 11.50 25.98 -11.12
C ARG A 83 11.59 24.47 -11.39
N ILE A 84 12.66 24.01 -12.04
CA ILE A 84 12.89 22.58 -12.31
C ILE A 84 13.03 21.81 -11.00
N LEU A 85 13.86 22.30 -10.08
CA LEU A 85 14.05 21.68 -8.77
C LEU A 85 12.74 21.58 -7.99
N GLY A 86 11.93 22.64 -8.00
CA GLY A 86 10.61 22.63 -7.36
C GLY A 86 9.68 21.56 -7.91
N GLN A 87 9.65 21.39 -9.25
CA GLN A 87 8.84 20.34 -9.88
C GLN A 87 9.32 18.93 -9.54
N GLU A 88 10.63 18.73 -9.45
CA GLU A 88 11.20 17.43 -9.05
C GLU A 88 10.89 17.12 -7.58
N VAL A 89 11.09 18.09 -6.68
CA VAL A 89 10.76 17.93 -5.26
C VAL A 89 9.27 17.63 -5.08
N MET A 90 8.36 18.30 -5.81
CA MET A 90 6.92 17.98 -5.73
C MET A 90 6.63 16.52 -6.11
N ARG A 91 7.26 16.00 -7.16
CA ARG A 91 7.09 14.58 -7.56
C ARG A 91 7.66 13.63 -6.50
N GLU A 92 8.80 13.98 -5.92
CA GLU A 92 9.42 13.19 -4.86
C GLU A 92 8.57 13.21 -3.57
N GLU A 93 7.88 14.31 -3.26
CA GLU A 93 6.90 14.40 -2.17
C GLU A 93 5.66 13.53 -2.42
N GLU A 94 5.15 13.50 -3.66
CA GLU A 94 4.06 12.59 -4.05
C GLU A 94 4.47 11.12 -3.86
N ASP A 95 5.68 10.75 -4.29
CA ASP A 95 6.24 9.42 -4.05
C ASP A 95 6.43 9.14 -2.56
N ALA A 96 6.89 10.12 -1.77
CA ALA A 96 7.05 9.98 -0.31
C ALA A 96 5.72 9.67 0.38
N LEU A 97 4.64 10.33 -0.06
CA LEU A 97 3.29 10.09 0.44
C LEU A 97 2.79 8.70 0.08
N GLU A 98 2.95 8.28 -1.18
CA GLU A 98 2.59 6.92 -1.61
C GLU A 98 3.35 5.87 -0.80
N TRP A 99 4.64 6.07 -0.60
CA TRP A 99 5.47 5.16 0.17
C TRP A 99 5.02 5.04 1.62
N LYS A 100 4.72 6.17 2.27
CA LYS A 100 4.21 6.20 3.64
C LYS A 100 2.89 5.43 3.75
N ILE A 101 1.95 5.70 2.85
CA ILE A 101 0.67 5.00 2.80
C ILE A 101 0.89 3.50 2.63
N ALA A 102 1.80 3.09 1.74
CA ALA A 102 2.09 1.68 1.52
C ALA A 102 2.65 1.00 2.77
N ARG A 103 3.55 1.66 3.51
CA ARG A 103 4.09 1.14 4.78
C ARG A 103 3.01 1.01 5.85
N ASP A 104 2.20 2.03 6.04
CA ASP A 104 1.14 2.04 7.04
C ASP A 104 0.09 0.96 6.73
N MET A 105 -0.32 0.85 5.46
CA MET A 105 -1.26 -0.19 5.04
C MET A 105 -0.67 -1.59 5.16
N LEU A 106 0.61 -1.79 4.81
CA LEU A 106 1.29 -3.07 4.99
C LEU A 106 1.30 -3.49 6.46
N ALA A 107 1.64 -2.57 7.38
CA ALA A 107 1.62 -2.84 8.81
C ALA A 107 0.24 -3.27 9.30
N ASN A 108 -0.82 -2.57 8.85
CA ASN A 108 -2.20 -2.92 9.19
C ASN A 108 -2.59 -4.33 8.70
N TRP A 109 -2.28 -4.67 7.44
CA TRP A 109 -2.60 -5.99 6.89
C TRP A 109 -1.81 -7.11 7.53
N LEU A 110 -0.54 -6.88 7.90
CA LEU A 110 0.26 -7.82 8.67
C LEU A 110 -0.35 -8.06 10.07
N GLY A 111 -0.86 -7.00 10.71
CA GLY A 111 -1.61 -7.10 11.96
C GLY A 111 -2.86 -7.97 11.82
N MET A 112 -3.69 -7.70 10.80
CA MET A 112 -4.88 -8.51 10.52
C MET A 112 -4.56 -9.98 10.24
N LYS A 113 -3.46 -10.25 9.51
CA LYS A 113 -3.00 -11.63 9.26
C LYS A 113 -2.67 -12.34 10.57
N ALA A 114 -1.92 -11.68 11.45
CA ALA A 114 -1.54 -12.24 12.75
C ALA A 114 -2.74 -12.45 13.69
N GLU A 115 -3.80 -11.64 13.58
CA GLU A 115 -5.04 -11.85 14.32
C GLU A 115 -5.86 -13.03 13.77
N ALA A 116 -5.90 -13.20 12.44
CA ALA A 116 -6.63 -14.30 11.80
C ALA A 116 -5.97 -15.67 11.98
N GLU A 117 -4.70 -15.71 12.37
CA GLU A 117 -3.92 -16.93 12.63
C GLU A 117 -3.99 -17.38 14.11
N LYS A 118 -4.64 -16.61 15.00
CA LYS A 118 -4.88 -16.97 16.41
C LYS A 118 -6.15 -17.79 16.58
#